data_AF-A0AAD6X3D0-F1
#
_entry.id   AF-A0AAD6X3D0-F1
#
_cell.length_a   1.000
_cell.length_b   1.000
_cell.length_c   1.000
_cell.angle_alpha   90.00
_cell.angle_beta   90.00
_cell.angle_gamma   90.00
#
_symmetry.space_group_name_H-M   'P 1'
#
loop_
_entity.id
_entity.type
_entity.pdbx_description
1 polymer ?
#
loop_
_entity_poly.entity_id
_entity_poly.type
_entity_poly.pdbx_seq_one_letter_code
_entity_poly.pdbx_strand_id
1 'polypeptide(L)'
;LFTETGLVPLRFRRVILALGNLKYLVALDNHTNVQPDRYVRLAANDSVSLADDGKASWAMDLHYVIHKLPFKITLPDLKVITPNMIDKVIESVNAGLRAYLQWSIDDLDAPKLYLLRGRLEPEKGGAAVLKTLQFRHYLNVVNPKHRKALTRLLLSSHGLALERLRWVELRRPRIDRNLRVCRFC
;
A
#
# COMPACT_ATOMS: atom_id res chain seq x y z
N LEU A 1 -2.62 8.79 -4.59
CA LEU A 1 -1.31 8.74 -5.30
C LEU A 1 -0.96 7.30 -5.68
N PHE A 2 -0.73 6.40 -4.72
CA PHE A 2 -0.39 5.00 -4.99
C PHE A 2 -1.41 4.26 -5.86
N THR A 3 -2.70 4.48 -5.59
CA THR A 3 -3.83 3.94 -6.39
C THR A 3 -3.82 4.38 -7.85
N GLU A 4 -3.22 5.53 -8.14
CA GLU A 4 -3.18 6.13 -9.47
C GLU A 4 -1.91 5.78 -10.25
N THR A 5 -0.80 5.56 -9.56
CA THR A 5 0.47 5.21 -10.19
C THR A 5 0.71 3.71 -10.27
N GLY A 6 -0.10 2.90 -9.57
CA GLY A 6 0.12 1.47 -9.42
C GLY A 6 1.33 1.12 -8.54
N LEU A 7 1.92 2.10 -7.85
CA LEU A 7 3.08 1.90 -6.99
C LEU A 7 2.65 1.39 -5.62
N VAL A 8 3.36 0.38 -5.11
CA VAL A 8 3.21 -0.10 -3.74
C VAL A 8 3.79 0.94 -2.77
N PRO A 9 3.06 1.38 -1.74
CA PRO A 9 3.60 2.31 -0.75
C PRO A 9 4.83 1.70 -0.05
N LEU A 10 5.84 2.54 0.19
CA LEU A 10 7.16 2.11 0.67
C LEU A 10 7.10 1.20 1.91
N ARG A 11 6.19 1.51 2.84
CA ARG A 11 5.95 0.72 4.04
C ARG A 11 5.67 -0.75 3.74
N PHE A 12 4.74 -1.03 2.82
CA PHE A 12 4.37 -2.39 2.44
C PHE A 12 5.46 -3.05 1.59
N ARG A 13 6.09 -2.26 0.70
CA ARG A 13 7.19 -2.75 -0.13
C ARG A 13 8.36 -3.25 0.72
N ARG A 14 8.72 -2.53 1.78
CA ARG A 14 9.77 -2.94 2.72
C ARG A 14 9.43 -4.26 3.44
N VAL A 15 8.18 -4.43 3.86
CA VAL A 15 7.72 -5.68 4.48
C VAL A 15 7.80 -6.85 3.49
N ILE A 16 7.30 -6.67 2.27
CA ILE A 16 7.34 -7.71 1.23
C ILE A 16 8.80 -8.09 0.90
N LEU A 17 9.71 -7.13 0.83
CA LEU A 17 11.13 -7.39 0.62
C LEU A 17 11.76 -8.14 1.80
N ALA A 18 11.44 -7.75 3.04
CA ALA A 18 11.94 -8.45 4.23
C ALA A 18 11.44 -9.90 4.30
N LEU A 19 10.16 -10.13 3.95
CA LEU A 19 9.59 -11.48 3.82
C LEU A 19 10.22 -12.25 2.66
N GLY A 20 10.50 -11.60 1.52
CA GLY A 20 11.23 -12.22 0.41
C GLY A 20 12.64 -12.64 0.81
N ASN A 21 13.33 -11.81 1.60
CA ASN A 21 14.63 -12.18 2.18
C ASN A 21 14.49 -13.36 3.15
N LEU A 22 13.49 -13.36 4.03
CA LEU A 22 13.21 -14.50 4.91
C LEU A 22 12.99 -15.79 4.11
N LYS A 23 12.22 -15.72 3.01
CA LYS A 23 11.96 -16.85 2.13
C LYS A 23 13.25 -17.41 1.56
N TYR A 24 14.13 -16.54 1.08
CA TYR A 24 15.44 -16.92 0.58
C TYR A 24 16.27 -17.61 1.67
N LEU A 25 16.35 -17.03 2.87
CA LEU A 25 17.10 -17.59 4.00
C LEU A 25 16.62 -18.97 4.42
N VAL A 26 15.31 -19.20 4.43
CA VAL A 26 14.71 -20.50 4.75
C VAL A 26 14.92 -21.51 3.63
N ALA A 27 14.89 -21.08 2.37
CA ALA A 27 15.09 -21.97 1.22
C ALA A 27 16.54 -22.50 1.11
N LEU A 28 17.53 -21.80 1.70
CA LEU A 28 18.92 -22.26 1.76
C LEU A 28 19.07 -23.61 2.47
N ASP A 29 18.16 -23.98 3.39
CA ASP A 29 18.19 -25.28 4.07
C ASP A 29 18.00 -26.47 3.10
N ASN A 30 17.36 -26.24 1.95
CA ASN A 30 17.01 -27.30 1.00
C ASN A 30 18.09 -27.54 -0.06
N HIS A 31 19.05 -26.63 -0.20
CA HIS A 31 20.07 -26.68 -1.23
C HIS A 31 21.47 -26.58 -0.61
N THR A 32 22.16 -27.72 -0.61
CA THR A 32 23.63 -27.87 -0.69
C THR A 32 24.52 -27.64 0.56
N ASN A 33 25.38 -28.63 0.79
CA ASN A 33 26.57 -28.66 1.65
C ASN A 33 27.66 -27.64 1.21
N VAL A 34 27.34 -26.36 1.13
CA VAL A 34 28.31 -25.32 0.74
C VAL A 34 28.48 -24.31 1.90
N GLN A 35 29.72 -24.18 2.40
CA GLN A 35 30.07 -23.53 3.67
C GLN A 35 29.68 -22.04 3.86
N PRO A 36 29.67 -21.13 2.86
CA PRO A 36 29.35 -19.72 3.09
C PRO A 36 27.87 -19.44 3.41
N ASP A 37 26.93 -20.20 2.84
CA ASP A 37 25.49 -19.99 3.04
C ASP A 37 25.03 -20.39 4.46
N ARG A 38 25.83 -21.23 5.13
CA ARG A 38 25.60 -21.67 6.51
C ARG A 38 25.66 -20.53 7.51
N TYR A 39 26.56 -19.56 7.35
CA TYR A 39 26.69 -18.44 8.30
C TYR A 39 25.49 -17.51 8.28
N VAL A 40 24.96 -17.21 7.08
CA VAL A 40 23.79 -16.35 6.94
C VAL A 40 22.57 -17.02 7.57
N ARG A 41 22.43 -18.35 7.42
CA ARG A 41 21.38 -19.12 8.07
C ARG A 41 21.52 -19.17 9.59
N LEU A 42 22.72 -19.42 10.10
CA LEU A 42 23.00 -19.39 11.54
C LEU A 42 22.65 -18.02 12.14
N ALA A 43 23.07 -16.93 11.49
CA ALA A 43 22.71 -15.57 11.91
C ALA A 43 21.18 -15.34 11.89
N ALA A 44 20.47 -15.90 10.92
CA ALA A 44 19.01 -15.82 10.87
C ALA A 44 18.35 -16.58 12.04
N ASN A 45 18.82 -17.79 12.35
CA ASN A 45 18.32 -18.60 13.46
C ASN A 45 18.65 -17.97 14.83
N ASP A 46 19.85 -17.40 14.97
CA ASP A 46 20.24 -16.63 16.15
C ASP A 46 19.33 -15.39 16.30
N SER A 47 19.01 -14.71 15.20
CA SER A 47 18.07 -13.59 15.21
C SER A 47 16.68 -13.99 15.72
N VAL A 48 16.17 -15.16 15.31
CA VAL A 48 14.90 -15.71 15.80
C VAL A 48 14.99 -16.04 17.29
N SER A 49 16.07 -16.70 17.72
CA SER A 49 16.28 -17.04 19.14
C SER A 49 16.36 -15.80 20.03
N LEU A 50 17.03 -14.74 19.55
CA LEU A 50 17.06 -13.44 20.23
C LEU A 50 15.66 -12.79 20.32
N ALA A 51 14.83 -12.94 19.30
CA ALA A 51 13.47 -12.39 19.33
C ALA A 51 12.60 -13.12 20.36
N ASP A 52 12.73 -14.45 20.50
CA ASP A 52 12.03 -15.22 21.52
C ASP A 52 12.45 -14.84 22.95
N ASP A 53 13.73 -14.51 23.13
CA ASP A 53 14.26 -13.94 24.38
C ASP A 53 13.78 -12.49 24.64
N GLY A 54 13.01 -11.89 23.73
CA GLY A 54 12.55 -10.51 23.80
C GLY A 54 13.66 -9.47 23.53
N LYS A 55 14.78 -9.88 22.93
CA LYS A 55 15.92 -8.99 22.61
C LYS A 55 15.76 -8.37 21.23
N ALA A 56 16.40 -7.22 21.03
CA ALA A 56 16.42 -6.55 19.74
C ALA A 56 17.15 -7.41 18.69
N SER A 57 16.46 -7.71 17.59
CA SER A 57 16.98 -8.52 16.50
C SER A 57 16.23 -8.22 15.21
N TRP A 58 16.79 -8.62 14.06
CA TRP A 58 16.09 -8.49 12.78
C TRP A 58 14.74 -9.22 12.74
N ALA A 59 14.63 -10.39 13.39
CA ALA A 59 13.36 -11.12 13.50
C ALA A 59 12.33 -10.35 14.37
N MET A 60 12.77 -9.73 15.47
CA MET A 60 11.91 -8.90 16.31
C MET A 60 11.39 -7.66 15.55
N ASP A 61 12.27 -7.02 14.77
CA ASP A 61 11.88 -5.91 13.89
C ASP A 61 10.83 -6.34 12.85
N LEU A 62 10.98 -7.54 12.28
CA LEU A 62 10.01 -8.09 11.33
C LEU A 62 8.63 -8.27 11.99
N HIS A 63 8.58 -8.88 13.18
CA HIS A 63 7.34 -9.01 13.96
C HIS A 63 6.72 -7.63 14.25
N TYR A 64 7.52 -6.67 14.69
CA TYR A 64 7.07 -5.32 15.00
C TYR A 64 6.47 -4.62 13.78
N VAL A 65 7.17 -4.63 12.63
CA VAL A 65 6.71 -3.94 11.42
C VAL A 65 5.42 -4.58 10.88
N ILE A 66 5.31 -5.91 10.93
CA ILE A 66 4.08 -6.63 10.54
C ILE A 66 2.93 -6.25 11.48
N HIS A 67 3.15 -6.22 12.79
CA HIS A 67 2.13 -5.85 13.77
C HIS A 67 1.67 -4.40 13.61
N LYS A 68 2.56 -3.50 13.18
CA LYS A 68 2.19 -2.10 12.98
C LYS A 68 1.29 -1.88 11.77
N LEU A 69 1.21 -2.81 10.81
CA LEU A 69 0.41 -2.64 9.60
C LEU A 69 -1.04 -2.25 9.94
N PRO A 70 -1.73 -1.49 9.07
CA PRO A 70 -3.08 -1.00 9.35
C PRO A 70 -4.15 -2.11 9.38
N PHE A 71 -3.75 -3.36 9.23
CA PHE A 71 -4.58 -4.56 9.29
C PHE A 71 -3.77 -5.68 9.94
N LYS A 72 -4.48 -6.65 10.52
CA LYS A 72 -3.85 -7.79 11.22
C LYS A 72 -3.33 -8.80 10.21
N ILE A 73 -2.10 -9.26 10.43
CA ILE A 73 -1.49 -10.37 9.72
C ILE A 73 -0.91 -11.32 10.76
N THR A 74 -1.24 -12.61 10.64
CA THR A 74 -0.65 -13.65 11.48
C THR A 74 0.64 -14.12 10.84
N LEU A 75 1.76 -13.88 11.50
CA LEU A 75 3.05 -14.47 11.12
C LEU A 75 3.15 -15.85 11.79
N PRO A 76 3.43 -16.93 11.04
CA PRO A 76 3.71 -18.23 11.63
C PRO A 76 4.97 -18.19 12.50
N ASP A 77 5.15 -19.21 13.34
CA ASP A 77 6.40 -19.41 14.10
C ASP A 77 7.58 -19.46 13.13
N LEU A 78 8.53 -18.53 13.32
CA LEU A 78 9.72 -18.38 12.49
C LEU A 78 10.65 -19.60 12.55
N LYS A 79 10.57 -20.43 13.60
CA LYS A 79 11.34 -21.67 13.72
C LYS A 79 10.86 -22.77 12.77
N VAL A 80 9.57 -22.78 12.46
CA VAL A 80 8.92 -23.84 11.65
C VAL A 80 8.46 -23.29 10.29
N ILE A 81 8.80 -22.03 9.98
CA ILE A 81 8.30 -21.37 8.79
C ILE A 81 8.91 -21.99 7.52
N THR A 82 8.07 -22.21 6.51
CA THR A 82 8.48 -22.71 5.20
C THR A 82 8.36 -21.64 4.11
N PRO A 83 9.06 -21.77 2.97
CA PRO A 83 8.94 -20.80 1.87
C PRO A 83 7.49 -20.60 1.40
N ASN A 84 6.70 -21.68 1.35
CA ASN A 84 5.29 -21.64 0.96
C ASN A 84 4.42 -20.88 1.98
N MET A 85 4.73 -20.99 3.27
CA MET A 85 4.02 -20.22 4.30
C MET A 85 4.33 -18.72 4.16
N ILE A 86 5.57 -18.38 3.82
CA ILE A 86 5.96 -16.98 3.59
C ILE A 86 5.26 -16.41 2.36
N ASP A 87 5.11 -17.19 1.28
CA ASP A 87 4.33 -16.76 0.12
C ASP A 87 2.88 -16.42 0.49
N LYS A 88 2.23 -17.25 1.32
CA LYS A 88 0.87 -16.97 1.82
C LYS A 88 0.81 -15.70 2.67
N VAL A 89 1.85 -15.42 3.47
CA VAL A 89 1.94 -14.16 4.23
C VAL A 89 2.10 -12.98 3.28
N ILE A 90 2.95 -13.06 2.25
CA ILE A 90 3.13 -12.02 1.23
C ILE A 90 1.81 -11.77 0.48
N GLU A 91 1.08 -12.82 0.11
CA GLU A 91 -0.26 -12.72 -0.50
C GLU A 91 -1.23 -12.00 0.42
N SER A 92 -1.24 -12.34 1.72
CA SER A 92 -2.08 -11.69 2.74
C SER A 92 -1.73 -10.20 2.91
N VAL A 93 -0.43 -9.85 2.90
CA VAL A 93 0.02 -8.45 2.91
C VAL A 93 -0.50 -7.71 1.67
N ASN A 94 -0.41 -8.31 0.49
CA ASN A 94 -0.87 -7.71 -0.76
C ASN A 94 -2.40 -7.53 -0.80
N ALA A 95 -3.15 -8.53 -0.33
CA ALA A 95 -4.60 -8.47 -0.23
C ALA A 95 -5.02 -7.37 0.76
N GLY A 96 -4.42 -7.35 1.95
CA GLY A 96 -4.68 -6.33 2.97
C GLY A 96 -4.29 -4.93 2.51
N LEU A 97 -3.20 -4.77 1.75
CA LEU A 97 -2.81 -3.50 1.12
C LEU A 97 -3.90 -3.01 0.18
N ARG A 98 -4.40 -3.86 -0.71
CA ARG A 98 -5.47 -3.49 -1.66
C ARG A 98 -6.73 -3.11 -0.90
N ALA A 99 -7.14 -3.90 0.09
CA ALA A 99 -8.30 -3.61 0.92
C ALA A 99 -8.15 -2.27 1.67
N TYR A 100 -6.99 -2.01 2.28
CA TYR A 100 -6.69 -0.75 2.97
C TYR A 100 -6.75 0.46 2.05
N LEU A 101 -6.17 0.37 0.85
CA LEU A 101 -6.21 1.46 -0.13
C LEU A 101 -7.62 1.69 -0.68
N GLN A 102 -8.39 0.61 -0.89
CA GLN A 102 -9.76 0.69 -1.36
C GLN A 102 -10.66 1.33 -0.30
N TRP A 103 -10.56 0.86 0.95
CA TRP A 103 -11.22 1.46 2.10
C TRP A 103 -10.89 2.96 2.22
N SER A 104 -9.63 3.35 2.01
CA SER A 104 -9.24 4.77 2.05
C SER A 104 -9.89 5.63 0.95
N ILE A 105 -10.27 5.05 -0.19
CA ILE A 105 -11.00 5.75 -1.27
C ILE A 105 -12.48 5.84 -0.93
N ASP A 106 -13.05 4.72 -0.49
CA ASP A 106 -14.48 4.56 -0.23
C ASP A 106 -14.93 5.23 1.07
N ASP A 107 -13.97 5.53 1.96
CA ASP A 107 -14.20 6.28 3.19
C ASP A 107 -15.02 7.55 2.91
N LEU A 108 -16.27 7.54 3.42
CA LEU A 108 -17.24 8.60 3.21
C LEU A 108 -16.77 9.90 3.85
N ASP A 109 -16.02 9.81 4.95
CA ASP A 109 -15.46 10.91 5.71
C ASP A 109 -14.23 11.53 5.05
N ALA A 110 -13.70 10.91 3.98
CA ALA A 110 -12.62 11.44 3.16
C ALA A 110 -13.16 12.22 1.94
N PRO A 111 -13.43 13.54 2.06
CA PRO A 111 -14.06 14.32 0.97
C PRO A 111 -13.13 14.55 -0.24
N LYS A 112 -11.83 14.21 -0.17
CA LYS A 112 -10.86 14.45 -1.27
C LYS A 112 -10.93 13.43 -2.40
N LEU A 113 -11.45 12.23 -2.14
CA LEU A 113 -11.33 11.10 -3.06
C LEU A 113 -12.67 10.71 -3.68
N TYR A 114 -13.68 11.58 -3.56
CA TYR A 114 -15.04 11.28 -3.99
C TYR A 114 -15.14 10.95 -5.50
N LEU A 115 -14.28 11.54 -6.34
CA LEU A 115 -14.22 11.25 -7.78
C LEU A 115 -13.56 9.91 -8.11
N LEU A 116 -12.89 9.29 -7.14
CA LEU A 116 -12.25 7.99 -7.31
C LEU A 116 -13.13 6.82 -6.84
N ARG A 117 -14.21 7.11 -6.11
CA ARG A 117 -15.14 6.10 -5.58
C ARG A 117 -15.85 5.38 -6.72
N GLY A 118 -15.94 4.06 -6.62
CA GLY A 118 -16.61 3.23 -7.62
C GLY A 118 -16.04 3.32 -9.04
N ARG A 119 -14.83 3.87 -9.22
CA ARG A 119 -14.24 4.02 -10.55
C ARG A 119 -13.92 2.65 -11.15
N LEU A 120 -14.55 2.36 -12.29
CA LEU A 120 -14.27 1.18 -13.10
C LEU A 120 -13.24 1.51 -14.17
N GLU A 121 -12.31 0.60 -14.41
CA GLU A 121 -11.29 0.72 -15.44
C GLU A 121 -11.64 -0.13 -16.66
N PRO A 122 -11.50 0.41 -17.88
CA PRO A 122 -11.77 -0.35 -19.09
C PRO A 122 -10.78 -1.51 -19.26
N GLU A 123 -11.29 -2.70 -19.55
CA GLU A 123 -10.48 -3.85 -19.97
C GLU A 123 -10.63 -4.11 -21.46
N LYS A 124 -9.58 -4.68 -22.08
CA LYS A 124 -9.62 -5.06 -23.49
C LYS A 124 -10.60 -6.22 -23.67
N GLY A 125 -11.71 -5.97 -24.37
CA GLY A 125 -12.67 -7.02 -24.74
C GLY A 125 -13.58 -7.52 -23.61
N GLY A 126 -13.70 -6.77 -22.51
CA GLY A 126 -14.50 -7.17 -21.35
C GLY A 126 -15.22 -6.00 -20.67
N ALA A 127 -15.98 -6.32 -19.63
CA ALA A 127 -16.62 -5.32 -18.77
C ALA A 127 -15.57 -4.51 -18.00
N ALA A 128 -15.92 -3.27 -17.63
CA ALA A 128 -15.02 -2.44 -16.83
C ALA A 128 -14.90 -3.02 -15.41
N VAL A 129 -13.67 -3.11 -14.90
CA VAL A 129 -13.34 -3.78 -13.62
C VAL A 129 -12.83 -2.76 -12.61
N LEU A 130 -13.18 -2.94 -11.35
CA LEU A 130 -12.63 -2.16 -10.26
C LEU A 130 -11.18 -2.57 -9.98
N LYS A 131 -10.25 -1.62 -10.13
CA LYS A 131 -8.83 -1.84 -9.88
C LYS A 131 -8.32 -0.82 -8.87
N THR A 132 -7.85 -1.30 -7.72
CA THR A 132 -7.33 -0.43 -6.64
C THR A 132 -5.96 0.15 -6.97
N LEU A 133 -5.04 -0.66 -7.49
CA LEU A 133 -3.68 -0.27 -7.87
C LEU A 133 -3.48 -0.47 -9.37
N GLN A 134 -3.44 0.63 -10.12
CA GLN A 134 -3.13 0.61 -11.54
C GLN A 134 -2.56 1.96 -11.97
N PHE A 135 -1.62 1.94 -12.92
CA PHE A 135 -1.20 3.15 -13.61
C PHE A 135 -2.34 3.66 -14.50
N ARG A 136 -2.87 4.84 -14.19
CA ARG A 136 -4.09 5.34 -14.84
C ARG A 136 -3.82 6.01 -16.17
N HIS A 137 -4.76 5.85 -17.10
CA HIS A 137 -4.65 6.36 -18.47
C HIS A 137 -4.46 7.88 -18.55
N TYR A 138 -5.07 8.66 -17.65
CA TYR A 138 -4.93 10.11 -17.65
C TYR A 138 -3.48 10.58 -17.33
N LEU A 139 -2.66 9.73 -16.71
CA LEU A 139 -1.24 10.00 -16.48
C LEU A 139 -0.37 9.84 -17.74
N ASN A 140 -0.90 9.17 -18.78
CA ASN A 140 -0.28 9.03 -20.11
C ASN A 140 -0.70 10.13 -21.10
N VAL A 141 -1.50 11.11 -20.69
CA VAL A 141 -1.85 12.25 -21.56
C VAL A 141 -0.58 13.02 -21.94
N VAL A 142 -0.32 13.10 -23.25
CA VAL A 142 0.91 13.69 -23.83
C VAL A 142 1.08 15.15 -23.41
N ASN A 143 0.01 15.94 -23.49
CA ASN A 143 0.06 17.35 -23.10
C ASN A 143 0.21 17.50 -21.58
N PRO A 144 1.33 18.06 -21.07
CA PRO A 144 1.58 18.18 -19.64
C PRO A 144 0.55 19.06 -18.92
N LYS A 145 0.00 20.09 -19.57
CA LYS A 145 -1.01 20.98 -18.96
C LYS A 145 -2.32 20.22 -18.73
N HIS A 146 -2.76 19.43 -19.71
CA HIS A 146 -3.98 18.63 -19.60
C HIS A 146 -3.84 17.56 -18.54
N ARG A 147 -2.72 16.82 -18.57
CA ARG A 147 -2.41 15.82 -17.53
C ARG A 147 -2.44 16.43 -16.13
N LYS A 148 -1.79 17.57 -15.92
CA LYS A 148 -1.82 18.28 -14.62
C LYS A 148 -3.24 18.72 -14.23
N ALA A 149 -4.03 19.22 -15.18
CA ALA A 149 -5.41 19.64 -14.92
C ALA A 149 -6.29 18.45 -14.48
N LEU A 150 -6.21 17.32 -15.19
CA LEU A 150 -6.94 16.09 -14.85
C LEU A 150 -6.53 15.54 -13.48
N THR A 151 -5.22 15.45 -13.21
CA THR A 151 -4.72 15.02 -11.90
C THR A 151 -5.18 15.96 -10.79
N ARG A 152 -5.19 17.28 -11.02
CA ARG A 152 -5.67 18.25 -10.04
C ARG A 152 -7.16 18.12 -9.78
N LEU A 153 -7.95 17.87 -10.82
CA LEU A 153 -9.37 17.64 -10.71
C LEU A 153 -9.66 16.39 -9.88
N LEU A 154 -9.08 15.25 -10.25
CA LEU A 154 -9.33 13.96 -9.62
C LEU A 154 -8.86 13.87 -8.17
N LEU A 155 -7.78 14.58 -7.82
CA LEU A 155 -7.19 14.55 -6.48
C LEU A 155 -7.57 15.77 -5.62
N SER A 156 -8.69 16.44 -5.93
CA SER A 156 -9.21 17.56 -5.14
C SER A 156 -8.20 18.71 -4.92
N SER A 157 -7.37 18.99 -5.93
CA SER A 157 -6.36 20.07 -5.92
C SER A 157 -6.61 21.09 -7.03
N HIS A 158 -7.86 21.21 -7.47
CA HIS A 158 -8.33 22.18 -8.46
C HIS A 158 -8.83 23.48 -7.81
N GLY A 159 -9.02 24.51 -8.64
CA GLY A 159 -9.46 25.86 -8.23
C GLY A 159 -10.97 26.07 -8.15
N LEU A 160 -11.78 25.01 -8.30
CA LEU A 160 -13.25 25.14 -8.25
C LEU A 160 -13.73 25.40 -6.82
N ALA A 161 -14.89 26.05 -6.69
CA ALA A 161 -15.47 26.41 -5.39
C ALA A 161 -15.59 25.22 -4.43
N LEU A 162 -15.93 24.03 -4.95
CA LEU A 162 -16.06 22.80 -4.17
C LEU A 162 -14.82 22.48 -3.31
N GLU A 163 -13.61 22.74 -3.83
CA GLU A 163 -12.35 22.53 -3.09
C GLU A 163 -11.75 23.82 -2.54
N ARG A 164 -11.94 24.99 -3.17
CA ARG A 164 -11.48 26.27 -2.62
C ARG A 164 -12.18 26.62 -1.31
N LEU A 165 -13.50 26.46 -1.26
CA LEU A 165 -14.34 26.80 -0.10
C LEU A 165 -14.27 25.78 1.03
N ARG A 166 -13.47 24.74 0.85
CA ARG A 166 -13.15 23.76 1.88
C ARG A 166 -12.11 24.28 2.87
N TRP A 167 -11.16 25.08 2.40
CA TRP A 167 -10.07 25.57 3.23
C TRP A 167 -10.61 26.60 4.21
N VAL A 168 -10.19 26.48 5.47
CA VAL A 168 -10.50 27.49 6.49
C VAL A 168 -9.55 28.66 6.24
N GLU A 169 -10.09 29.81 5.93
CA GLU A 169 -9.36 31.07 5.76
C GLU A 169 -9.65 31.98 6.95
N LEU A 170 -8.71 32.87 7.27
CA LEU A 170 -8.90 33.84 8.34
C LEU A 170 -10.16 34.67 8.04
N ARG A 171 -11.10 34.73 9.00
CA ARG A 171 -12.41 35.42 8.88
C ARG A 171 -13.44 34.75 7.96
N ARG A 172 -13.24 33.49 7.59
CA ARG A 172 -14.23 32.73 6.82
C ARG A 172 -14.62 31.44 7.56
N PRO A 173 -15.90 31.25 7.91
CA PRO A 173 -16.35 29.98 8.49
C PRO A 173 -16.23 28.87 7.46
N ARG A 174 -16.08 27.63 7.94
CA ARG A 174 -16.10 26.44 7.08
C ARG A 174 -17.47 26.35 6.39
N ILE A 175 -17.47 26.27 5.06
CA ILE A 175 -18.70 26.16 4.27
C ILE A 175 -19.01 24.68 4.04
N ASP A 176 -20.24 24.27 4.31
CA ASP A 176 -20.70 22.91 4.07
C ASP A 176 -20.70 22.56 2.58
N ARG A 177 -20.45 21.30 2.26
CA ARG A 177 -20.17 20.86 0.88
C ARG A 177 -21.32 21.19 -0.09
N ASN A 178 -22.56 20.98 0.33
CA ASN A 178 -23.79 21.29 -0.43
C ASN A 178 -23.94 22.78 -0.76
N LEU A 179 -23.29 23.67 0.01
CA LEU A 179 -23.31 25.11 -0.20
C LEU A 179 -22.14 25.61 -1.06
N ARG A 180 -21.19 24.74 -1.44
CA ARG A 180 -20.02 25.12 -2.25
C ARG A 180 -20.33 25.13 -3.74
N VAL A 181 -21.35 25.88 -4.12
CA VAL A 181 -21.82 25.96 -5.50
C VAL A 181 -20.76 26.66 -6.37
N CYS A 182 -20.50 26.11 -7.55
CA CYS A 182 -19.66 26.73 -8.55
C CYS A 182 -20.56 27.10 -9.74
N ARG A 183 -20.29 28.21 -10.43
CA ARG A 183 -21.09 28.68 -11.57
C ARG A 183 -21.12 27.70 -12.77
N PHE A 184 -20.31 26.64 -12.72
CA PHE A 184 -20.16 25.59 -13.72
C PHE A 184 -20.28 24.15 -13.13
N CYS A 185 -20.90 24.00 -11.95
CA CYS A 185 -21.09 22.71 -11.28
C CYS A 185 -22.53 22.53 -10.82
#